data_AF-A0A958C2B1-F1
#
_entry.id   AF-A0A958C2B1-F1
#
_cell.length_a   1.000
_cell.length_b   1.000
_cell.length_c   1.000
_cell.angle_alpha   90.00
_cell.angle_beta   90.00
_cell.angle_gamma   90.00
#
_symmetry.space_group_name_H-M   'P 1'
#
loop_
_entity.id
_entity.type
_entity.pdbx_description
1 polymer ?
#
loop_
_entity_poly.entity_id
_entity_poly.type
_entity_poly.pdbx_seq_one_letter_code
_entity_poly.pdbx_strand_id
1 'polypeptide(L)'
;LPLTLIAMLILLACLLVIYQRLGINRTPVSRGERWAVHVPFSIYLGWITVATIANVTDLLWSLGWNGFGLSAEAWFLIMLGATIIIAGLMAFTRGDVAYLLVLVWALAGIAVKHSDVQSLAMAAAVAAGIVVVFVIIGVVRRGSRPPVPAAAA
;
A
#
# COMPACT_ATOMS: atom_id res chain seq x y z
N LEU A 1 19.52 -12.60 2.30
CA LEU A 1 18.60 -11.73 3.08
C LEU A 1 18.99 -10.25 2.99
N PRO A 2 20.19 -9.77 3.40
CA PRO A 2 20.49 -8.34 3.33
C PRO A 2 20.59 -7.80 1.90
N LEU A 3 21.19 -8.56 0.97
CA LEU A 3 21.30 -8.14 -0.44
C LEU A 3 19.94 -7.97 -1.15
N THR A 4 19.00 -8.89 -0.89
CA THR A 4 17.65 -8.86 -1.51
C THR A 4 16.84 -7.67 -1.01
N LEU A 5 17.02 -7.30 0.26
CA LEU A 5 16.35 -6.17 0.88
C LEU A 5 16.87 -4.84 0.34
N ILE A 6 18.19 -4.72 0.14
CA ILE A 6 18.80 -3.56 -0.51
C ILE A 6 18.24 -3.39 -1.93
N ALA A 7 18.19 -4.47 -2.72
CA ALA A 7 17.61 -4.43 -4.06
C ALA A 7 16.12 -4.02 -4.05
N MET A 8 15.34 -4.52 -3.09
CA MET A 8 13.94 -4.11 -2.91
C MET A 8 13.78 -2.64 -2.53
N LEU A 9 14.63 -2.11 -1.65
CA LEU A 9 14.58 -0.70 -1.24
C LEU A 9 14.97 0.24 -2.39
N ILE A 10 15.98 -0.13 -3.19
CA ILE A 10 16.33 0.60 -4.41
C ILE A 10 15.15 0.60 -5.38
N LEU A 11 14.54 -0.57 -5.60
CA LEU A 11 13.38 -0.70 -6.49
C LEU A 11 12.18 0.11 -5.98
N LEU A 12 11.91 0.09 -4.67
CA LEU A 12 10.89 0.92 -4.02
C LEU A 12 11.15 2.41 -4.24
N ALA A 13 12.39 2.87 -4.05
CA ALA A 13 12.77 4.26 -4.27
C ALA A 13 12.57 4.68 -5.73
N CYS A 14 13.03 3.87 -6.69
CA CYS A 14 12.84 4.11 -8.12
C CYS A 14 11.35 4.20 -8.47
N LEU A 15 10.53 3.28 -7.95
CA LEU A 15 9.08 3.29 -8.15
C LEU A 15 8.42 4.53 -7.59
N LEU A 16 8.80 4.94 -6.37
CA LEU A 16 8.26 6.13 -5.74
C LEU A 16 8.58 7.38 -6.58
N VAL A 17 9.80 7.49 -7.09
CA VAL A 17 10.21 8.60 -7.97
C VAL A 17 9.41 8.59 -9.26
N ILE A 18 9.26 7.43 -9.93
CA ILE A 18 8.47 7.32 -11.16
C ILE A 18 7.01 7.67 -10.90
N TYR A 19 6.42 7.15 -9.82
CA TYR A 19 5.05 7.43 -9.41
C TYR A 19 4.81 8.92 -9.13
N GLN A 20 5.78 9.59 -8.51
CA GLN A 20 5.72 11.03 -8.29
C GLN A 20 5.84 11.82 -9.61
N ARG A 21 6.75 11.42 -10.51
CA ARG A 21 6.95 12.06 -11.82
C ARG A 21 5.80 11.88 -12.79
N LEU A 22 5.15 10.71 -12.79
CA LEU A 22 3.94 10.45 -13.57
C LEU A 22 2.74 11.28 -13.11
N GLY A 23 2.82 11.91 -11.93
CA GLY A 23 1.72 12.75 -11.44
C GLY A 23 0.42 11.95 -11.28
N ILE A 24 0.50 10.66 -10.92
CA ILE A 24 -0.67 9.78 -10.83
C ILE A 24 -1.75 10.45 -9.97
N ASN A 25 -2.93 10.62 -10.58
CA ASN A 25 -4.13 11.28 -10.05
C ASN A 25 -3.98 12.79 -9.72
N ARG A 26 -2.92 13.44 -10.22
CA ARG A 26 -2.72 14.89 -10.19
C ARG A 26 -2.81 15.53 -11.57
N THR A 27 -2.44 14.82 -12.62
CA THR A 27 -2.55 15.27 -14.02
C THR A 27 -3.68 14.53 -14.74
N PRO A 28 -4.47 15.21 -15.60
CA PRO A 28 -5.38 14.54 -16.51
C PRO A 28 -4.56 13.80 -17.58
N VAL A 29 -4.84 12.52 -17.77
CA VAL A 29 -4.18 11.66 -18.76
C VAL A 29 -5.22 10.93 -19.60
N SER A 30 -4.83 10.49 -20.80
CA SER A 30 -5.71 9.71 -21.67
C SER A 30 -6.12 8.39 -21.02
N ARG A 31 -7.26 7.80 -21.45
CA ARG A 31 -7.68 6.49 -20.94
C ARG A 31 -6.64 5.41 -21.23
N GLY A 32 -5.99 5.45 -22.40
CA GLY A 32 -4.93 4.53 -22.78
C GLY A 32 -3.73 4.60 -21.84
N GLU A 33 -3.22 5.81 -21.60
CA GLU A 33 -2.10 6.05 -20.67
C GLU A 33 -2.44 5.63 -19.23
N ARG A 34 -3.68 5.90 -18.78
CA ARG A 34 -4.12 5.47 -17.46
C ARG A 34 -4.04 3.96 -17.27
N TRP A 35 -4.53 3.19 -18.24
CA TRP A 35 -4.56 1.72 -18.14
C TRP A 35 -3.22 1.06 -18.47
N ALA A 36 -2.46 1.61 -19.40
CA ALA A 36 -1.18 1.04 -19.82
C ALA A 36 -0.01 1.45 -18.90
N VAL A 37 -0.09 2.60 -18.21
CA VAL A 37 1.01 3.14 -17.41
C VAL A 37 0.60 3.34 -15.96
N HIS A 38 -0.38 4.21 -15.67
CA HIS A 38 -0.67 4.59 -14.29
C HIS A 38 -1.11 3.38 -13.44
N VAL A 39 -2.04 2.57 -13.92
CA VAL A 39 -2.56 1.42 -13.18
C VAL A 39 -1.48 0.37 -12.89
N PRO A 40 -0.69 -0.12 -13.87
CA PRO A 40 0.40 -1.06 -13.61
C PRO A 40 1.42 -0.55 -12.59
N PHE A 41 1.85 0.72 -12.70
CA PHE A 41 2.79 1.31 -11.74
C PHE A 41 2.18 1.43 -10.34
N SER A 42 0.89 1.77 -10.24
CA SER A 42 0.17 1.86 -8.97
C SER A 42 0.05 0.50 -8.30
N ILE A 43 -0.26 -0.55 -9.08
CA ILE A 43 -0.32 -1.94 -8.60
C ILE A 43 1.05 -2.38 -8.09
N TYR A 44 2.10 -2.12 -8.88
CA TYR A 44 3.46 -2.53 -8.51
C TYR A 44 3.97 -1.79 -7.27
N LEU A 45 3.66 -0.49 -7.14
CA LEU A 45 3.94 0.28 -5.93
C LEU A 45 3.19 -0.28 -4.70
N GLY A 46 1.95 -0.74 -4.89
CA GLY A 46 1.17 -1.41 -3.84
C GLY A 46 1.87 -2.68 -3.35
N TRP A 47 2.26 -3.57 -4.26
CA TRP A 47 2.92 -4.83 -3.92
C TRP A 47 4.27 -4.63 -3.24
N ILE A 48 5.09 -3.72 -3.76
CA ILE A 48 6.40 -3.45 -3.14
C ILE A 48 6.26 -2.84 -1.75
N THR A 49 5.18 -2.07 -1.48
CA THR A 49 4.90 -1.54 -0.14
C THR A 49 4.66 -2.69 0.84
N VAL A 50 3.75 -3.62 0.49
CA VAL A 50 3.41 -4.78 1.32
C VAL A 50 4.65 -5.66 1.55
N ALA A 51 5.41 -5.92 0.47
CA ALA A 51 6.63 -6.71 0.55
C ALA A 51 7.69 -6.03 1.44
N THR A 52 7.84 -4.70 1.34
CA THR A 52 8.78 -3.95 2.19
C THR A 52 8.40 -4.07 3.66
N ILE A 53 7.12 -3.91 4.00
CA ILE A 53 6.60 -4.11 5.35
C ILE A 53 7.00 -5.52 5.83
N ALA A 54 6.59 -6.59 5.14
CA ALA A 54 6.93 -7.96 5.55
C ALA A 54 8.45 -8.21 5.71
N ASN A 55 9.26 -7.70 4.77
CA ASN A 55 10.71 -7.89 4.80
C ASN A 55 11.40 -7.17 5.96
N VAL A 56 10.84 -6.05 6.46
CA VAL A 56 11.39 -5.38 7.65
C VAL A 56 11.28 -6.29 8.88
N THR A 57 10.17 -7.00 9.06
CA THR A 57 10.03 -7.98 10.15
C THR A 57 11.05 -9.12 10.01
N ASP A 58 11.18 -9.70 8.82
CA ASP A 58 12.12 -10.79 8.56
C ASP A 58 13.58 -10.37 8.77
N LEU A 59 13.93 -9.14 8.38
CA LEU A 59 15.26 -8.58 8.61
C LEU A 59 15.56 -8.46 10.10
N LEU A 60 14.65 -7.86 10.86
CA LEU A 60 14.85 -7.63 12.29
C LEU A 60 14.95 -8.97 13.03
N TRP A 61 14.13 -9.96 12.66
CA TRP A 61 14.26 -11.33 13.13
C TRP A 61 15.64 -11.92 12.81
N SER A 62 16.10 -11.79 11.56
CA SER A 62 17.41 -12.33 11.14
C SER A 62 18.61 -11.68 11.84
N LEU A 63 18.46 -10.44 12.32
CA LEU A 63 19.47 -9.72 13.09
C LEU A 63 19.46 -10.07 14.59
N GLY A 64 18.59 -11.01 15.01
CA GLY A 64 18.45 -11.41 16.41
C GLY A 64 17.80 -10.34 17.27
N TRP A 65 17.02 -9.44 16.68
CA TRP A 65 16.35 -8.40 17.44
C TRP A 65 15.29 -9.00 18.36
N ASN A 66 15.30 -8.60 19.63
CA ASN A 66 14.34 -9.07 20.63
C ASN A 66 12.96 -8.41 20.53
N GLY A 67 12.66 -7.68 19.45
CA GLY A 67 11.37 -7.07 19.20
C GLY A 67 10.93 -6.05 20.24
N PHE A 68 11.88 -5.38 20.93
CA PHE A 68 11.61 -4.55 22.11
C PHE A 68 10.92 -5.30 23.27
N GLY A 69 11.04 -6.63 23.32
CA GLY A 69 10.32 -7.48 24.29
C GLY A 69 8.83 -7.68 23.96
N LEU A 70 8.38 -7.25 22.77
CA LEU A 70 7.01 -7.44 22.31
C LEU A 70 6.80 -8.87 21.77
N SER A 71 5.57 -9.38 21.93
CA SER A 71 5.17 -10.67 21.36
C SER A 71 5.08 -10.62 19.83
N ALA A 72 5.11 -11.79 19.19
CA ALA A 72 4.90 -11.90 17.74
C ALA A 72 3.54 -11.36 17.29
N GLU A 73 2.50 -11.52 18.12
CA GLU A 73 1.16 -10.97 17.88
C GLU A 73 1.17 -9.43 17.94
N ALA A 74 1.87 -8.84 18.91
CA ALA A 74 2.01 -7.37 18.98
C ALA A 74 2.75 -6.83 17.74
N TRP A 75 3.81 -7.53 17.29
CA TRP A 75 4.50 -7.19 16.04
C TRP A 75 3.58 -7.26 14.83
N PHE A 76 2.80 -8.33 14.71
CA PHE A 76 1.81 -8.47 13.64
C PHE A 76 0.83 -7.29 13.61
N LEU A 77 0.29 -6.88 14.77
CA LEU A 77 -0.60 -5.72 14.87
C LEU A 77 0.09 -4.41 14.48
N ILE A 78 1.36 -4.22 14.84
CA ILE A 78 2.15 -3.06 14.40
C ILE A 78 2.27 -3.01 12.87
N MET A 79 2.51 -4.16 12.22
CA MET A 79 2.61 -4.23 10.75
C MET A 79 1.28 -3.93 10.06
N LEU A 80 0.15 -4.42 10.62
CA LEU A 80 -1.17 -4.04 10.14
C LEU A 80 -1.43 -2.54 10.33
N GLY A 81 -1.06 -1.98 11.48
CA GLY A 81 -1.15 -0.54 11.75
C GLY A 81 -0.36 0.30 10.76
N ALA A 82 0.90 -0.07 10.49
CA ALA A 82 1.73 0.60 9.48
C ALA A 82 1.09 0.53 8.08
N THR A 83 0.53 -0.62 7.69
CA THR A 83 -0.17 -0.81 6.42
C THR A 83 -1.40 0.11 6.32
N ILE A 84 -2.21 0.20 7.38
CA ILE A 84 -3.38 1.08 7.45
C ILE A 84 -2.96 2.55 7.32
N ILE A 85 -1.90 2.98 8.02
CA ILE A 85 -1.41 4.36 7.95
C ILE A 85 -0.99 4.71 6.51
N ILE A 86 -0.22 3.83 5.86
CA ILE A 86 0.22 4.05 4.48
C ILE A 86 -0.96 4.08 3.51
N ALA A 87 -1.93 3.17 3.69
CA ALA A 87 -3.17 3.17 2.92
C ALA A 87 -3.93 4.49 3.08
N GLY A 88 -4.08 4.98 4.32
CA GLY A 88 -4.71 6.27 4.61
C GLY A 88 -3.99 7.42 3.91
N LEU A 89 -2.66 7.51 4.05
CA LEU A 89 -1.86 8.52 3.38
C LEU A 89 -2.08 8.51 1.86
N MET A 90 -2.09 7.33 1.22
CA MET A 90 -2.33 7.22 -0.22
C MET A 90 -3.76 7.58 -0.61
N ALA A 91 -4.76 7.18 0.18
CA ALA A 91 -6.15 7.52 -0.06
C ALA A 91 -6.40 9.03 0.02
N PHE A 92 -5.87 9.69 1.05
CA PHE A 92 -6.12 11.12 1.29
C PHE A 92 -5.26 12.05 0.44
N THR A 93 -4.04 11.66 0.06
CA THR A 93 -3.16 12.51 -0.77
C THR A 93 -3.32 12.27 -2.27
N ARG A 94 -3.54 11.01 -2.70
CA ARG A 94 -3.55 10.62 -4.12
C ARG A 94 -4.89 10.03 -4.58
N GLY A 95 -5.70 9.47 -3.68
CA GLY A 95 -6.96 8.80 -4.06
C GLY A 95 -6.74 7.67 -5.07
N ASP A 96 -5.61 6.95 -4.95
CA ASP A 96 -5.21 5.91 -5.89
C ASP A 96 -5.87 4.57 -5.57
N VAL A 97 -6.99 4.32 -6.25
CA VAL A 97 -7.80 3.12 -6.08
C VAL A 97 -7.03 1.85 -6.44
N ALA A 98 -6.22 1.87 -7.51
CA ALA A 98 -5.49 0.67 -7.94
C ALA A 98 -4.47 0.24 -6.88
N TYR A 99 -3.74 1.21 -6.33
CA TYR A 99 -2.84 0.98 -5.19
C TYR A 99 -3.58 0.42 -3.98
N LEU A 100 -4.68 1.06 -3.56
CA LEU A 100 -5.41 0.66 -2.35
C LEU A 100 -6.05 -0.73 -2.48
N LEU A 101 -6.55 -1.10 -3.66
CA LEU A 101 -7.09 -2.44 -3.91
C LEU A 101 -6.03 -3.53 -3.77
N VAL A 102 -4.77 -3.25 -4.11
CA VAL A 102 -3.66 -4.17 -3.86
C VAL A 102 -3.46 -4.39 -2.36
N LEU A 103 -3.54 -3.33 -1.54
CA LEU A 103 -3.43 -3.46 -0.08
C LEU A 103 -4.59 -4.27 0.50
N VAL A 104 -5.81 -4.07 0.00
CA VAL A 104 -6.98 -4.89 0.38
C VAL A 104 -6.72 -6.37 0.04
N TRP A 105 -6.26 -6.66 -1.18
CA TRP A 105 -5.97 -8.04 -1.59
C TRP A 105 -4.87 -8.68 -0.72
N ALA A 106 -3.79 -7.94 -0.43
CA ALA A 106 -2.73 -8.40 0.46
C ALA A 106 -3.23 -8.71 1.88
N LEU A 107 -4.00 -7.80 2.49
CA LEU A 107 -4.55 -7.99 3.83
C LEU A 107 -5.54 -9.16 3.88
N ALA A 108 -6.36 -9.34 2.83
CA ALA A 108 -7.22 -10.51 2.70
C ALA A 108 -6.40 -11.82 2.63
N GLY A 109 -5.31 -11.83 1.85
CA GLY A 109 -4.39 -12.97 1.79
C GLY A 109 -3.73 -13.28 3.14
N ILE A 110 -3.36 -12.24 3.90
CA ILE A 110 -2.81 -12.39 5.25
C ILE A 110 -3.85 -13.00 6.20
N ALA A 111 -5.12 -12.58 6.11
CA ALA A 111 -6.20 -13.15 6.91
C ALA A 111 -6.43 -14.63 6.59
N VAL A 112 -6.41 -15.01 5.31
CA VAL A 112 -6.53 -16.41 4.87
C VAL A 112 -5.34 -17.24 5.37
N LYS A 113 -4.12 -16.70 5.31
CA LYS A 113 -2.90 -17.39 5.76
C LYS A 113 -2.93 -17.73 7.25
N HIS A 114 -3.54 -16.89 8.09
CA HIS A 114 -3.62 -17.10 9.54
C HIS A 114 -5.02 -17.57 9.99
N SER A 115 -5.75 -18.26 9.11
CA SER A 115 -7.11 -18.74 9.39
C SER A 115 -7.18 -19.76 10.53
N ASP A 116 -6.06 -20.37 10.89
CA ASP A 116 -5.85 -21.23 12.05
C ASP A 116 -5.79 -20.47 13.38
N VAL A 117 -5.41 -19.19 13.35
CA VAL A 117 -5.36 -18.31 14.53
C VAL A 117 -6.39 -17.20 14.39
N GLN A 118 -7.57 -17.43 14.97
CA GLN A 118 -8.74 -16.56 14.79
C GLN A 118 -8.47 -15.08 15.11
N SER A 119 -7.71 -14.77 16.16
CA SER A 119 -7.39 -13.37 16.52
C SER A 119 -6.62 -12.64 15.42
N LEU A 120 -5.61 -13.30 14.84
CA LEU A 120 -4.79 -12.74 13.76
C LEU A 120 -5.56 -12.60 12.45
N ALA A 121 -6.34 -13.62 12.09
CA ALA A 121 -7.21 -13.58 10.92
C ALA A 121 -8.23 -12.43 11.01
N MET A 122 -8.90 -12.28 12.16
CA MET A 122 -9.85 -11.20 12.38
C MET A 122 -9.17 -9.82 12.34
N ALA A 123 -8.00 -9.65 12.96
CA ALA A 123 -7.26 -8.39 12.91
C ALA A 123 -6.90 -7.99 11.47
N ALA A 124 -6.42 -8.94 10.65
CA ALA A 124 -6.12 -8.69 9.24
C ALA A 124 -7.38 -8.40 8.40
N ALA A 125 -8.48 -9.10 8.66
CA ALA A 125 -9.76 -8.84 7.99
C ALA A 125 -10.33 -7.46 8.34
N VAL A 126 -10.24 -7.04 9.60
CA VAL A 126 -10.62 -5.68 10.04
C VAL A 126 -9.74 -4.64 9.35
N ALA A 127 -8.42 -4.85 9.31
CA ALA A 127 -7.51 -3.98 8.58
C ALA A 127 -7.90 -3.85 7.10
N ALA A 128 -8.22 -4.97 6.43
CA ALA A 128 -8.70 -4.96 5.05
C ALA A 128 -9.99 -4.13 4.91
N GLY A 129 -10.95 -4.31 5.82
CA GLY A 129 -12.19 -3.53 5.87
C GLY A 129 -11.95 -2.03 6.03
N ILE A 130 -11.01 -1.62 6.89
CA ILE A 130 -10.61 -0.21 7.03
C ILE A 130 -10.04 0.33 5.71
N VAL A 131 -9.19 -0.42 5.03
CA VAL A 131 -8.63 0.01 3.73
C VAL A 131 -9.73 0.10 2.66
N VAL A 132 -10.75 -0.77 2.67
CA VAL A 132 -11.92 -0.64 1.79
C VAL A 132 -12.66 0.68 2.04
N VAL A 133 -12.84 1.09 3.30
CA VAL A 133 -13.40 2.42 3.62
C VAL A 133 -12.54 3.53 3.02
N PHE A 134 -11.21 3.44 3.09
CA PHE A 134 -10.32 4.41 2.45
C PHE A 134 -10.43 4.43 0.92
N VAL A 135 -10.66 3.28 0.27
CA VAL A 135 -10.96 3.22 -1.18
C VAL A 135 -12.21 4.04 -1.49
N ILE A 136 -13.29 3.83 -0.74
CA ILE A 136 -14.56 4.55 -0.94
C ILE A 136 -14.35 6.05 -0.79
N ILE A 137 -13.67 6.48 0.29
CA ILE A 137 -13.37 7.89 0.53
C ILE A 137 -12.53 8.48 -0.61
N GLY A 138 -11.51 7.74 -1.09
CA GLY A 138 -10.66 8.16 -2.20
C GLY A 138 -11.44 8.37 -3.51
N VAL A 139 -12.41 7.47 -3.80
CA VAL A 139 -13.31 7.59 -4.96
C VAL A 139 -14.22 8.80 -4.83
N VAL A 140 -14.91 8.96 -3.69
CA VAL A 140 -15.85 10.06 -3.46
C VAL A 140 -15.13 11.42 -3.57
N ARG A 141 -13.99 11.57 -2.89
CA ARG A 141 -13.20 12.81 -2.94
C ARG A 141 -12.68 13.15 -4.33
N ARG A 142 -12.44 12.15 -5.17
CA ARG A 142 -12.01 12.36 -6.55
C ARG A 142 -13.12 12.93 -7.42
N GLY A 143 -14.36 12.46 -7.23
CA GLY A 143 -15.54 12.98 -7.93
C GLY A 143 -15.86 14.43 -7.58
N SER A 144 -15.49 14.89 -6.38
CA SER A 144 -15.75 16.26 -5.91
C SER A 144 -14.70 17.30 -6.34
N ARG A 145 -13.59 16.91 -7.00
CA ARG A 145 -12.58 17.88 -7.46
C ARG A 145 -13.10 18.61 -8.70
N PRO A 146 -13.17 19.95 -8.71
CA PRO A 146 -13.59 20.69 -9.89
C PRO A 146 -12.65 20.37 -11.06
N PRO A 147 -13.17 20.22 -12.29
CA PRO A 147 -12.35 20.02 -13.47
C PRO A 147 -11.33 21.17 -13.57
N VAL A 148 -10.05 20.82 -13.77
CA VAL A 148 -9.02 21.83 -14.05
C VAL A 148 -9.44 22.55 -15.32
N PRO A 149 -9.55 23.90 -15.33
CA PRO A 149 -9.84 24.65 -16.54
C PRO A 149 -8.86 24.21 -17.62
N ALA A 150 -9.39 23.80 -18.78
CA ALA A 150 -8.53 23.56 -19.93
C ALA A 150 -7.71 24.83 -20.12
N ALA A 151 -6.38 24.72 -20.04
CA ALA A 151 -5.52 25.82 -20.43
C ALA A 151 -5.96 26.21 -21.84
N ALA A 152 -6.40 27.47 -21.99
CA ALA A 152 -6.71 28.02 -23.30
C ALA A 152 -5.47 27.81 -24.19
N ALA A 153 -5.76 27.26 -25.36
CA ALA A 153 -4.82 26.69 -26.34
C ALA A 153 -3.57 27.54 -26.61
#